data_AF-A0A953SUM1-F1
#
_entry.id   AF-A0A953SUM1-F1
#
_cell.length_a   1.000
_cell.length_b   1.000
_cell.length_c   1.000
_cell.angle_alpha   90.00
_cell.angle_beta   90.00
_cell.angle_gamma   90.00
#
_symmetry.space_group_name_H-M   'P 1'
#
loop_
_entity.id
_entity.type
_entity.pdbx_description
1 polymer ?
#
loop_
_entity_poly.entity_id
_entity_poly.type
_entity_poly.pdbx_seq_one_letter_code
_entity_poly.pdbx_strand_id
1 'polypeptide(L)'
;MENFIIPQNVAISDSGFLFQAATGESFTLNEIGKLIVKMLQGSSTVEQIVGKVCEEYDTDPRTAERDFEDFITQLKHYSILK
;
A
#
# COMPACT_ATOMS: atom_id res chain seq x y z
N MET A 1 9.83 -13.59 5.70
CA MET A 1 9.70 -12.30 5.00
C MET A 1 8.57 -12.47 4.00
N GLU A 2 7.43 -11.83 4.23
CA GLU A 2 6.39 -11.78 3.20
C GLU A 2 6.91 -10.94 2.03
N ASN A 3 6.79 -11.46 0.81
CA ASN A 3 7.14 -10.71 -0.39
C ASN A 3 5.86 -10.11 -0.96
N PHE A 4 5.71 -8.79 -0.83
CA PHE A 4 4.62 -8.05 -1.40
C PHE A 4 4.88 -7.74 -2.87
N ILE A 5 4.00 -8.23 -3.76
CA ILE A 5 4.12 -8.01 -5.20
C ILE A 5 2.86 -7.34 -5.71
N ILE A 6 3.01 -6.12 -6.22
CA ILE A 6 1.94 -5.43 -6.95
C ILE A 6 2.00 -5.90 -8.42
N PRO A 7 0.94 -6.55 -8.94
CA PRO A 7 0.91 -7.04 -10.31
C PRO A 7 1.02 -5.93 -11.36
N GLN A 8 1.58 -6.25 -12.53
CA GLN A 8 1.74 -5.30 -13.65
C GLN A 8 0.41 -4.76 -14.21
N ASN A 9 -0.70 -5.47 -13.97
CA ASN A 9 -2.05 -5.04 -14.35
C ASN A 9 -2.69 -4.07 -13.35
N VAL A 10 -1.95 -3.62 -12.33
CA VAL A 10 -2.37 -2.56 -11.40
C VAL A 10 -1.59 -1.29 -11.74
N ALA A 11 -2.30 -0.26 -12.18
CA ALA A 11 -1.75 1.06 -12.43
C ALA A 11 -2.12 2.00 -11.28
N ILE A 12 -1.18 2.84 -10.85
CA ILE A 12 -1.42 3.89 -9.84
C ILE A 12 -0.95 5.24 -10.38
N SER A 13 -1.78 6.26 -10.17
CA SER A 13 -1.46 7.66 -10.50
C SER A 13 -0.89 8.42 -9.30
N ASP A 14 -0.29 9.59 -9.55
CA ASP A 14 0.23 10.46 -8.50
C ASP A 14 -0.86 11.05 -7.58
N SER A 15 -2.11 11.11 -8.05
CA SER A 15 -3.25 11.53 -7.26
C SER A 15 -3.84 10.41 -6.38
N GLY A 16 -3.32 9.18 -6.45
CA GLY A 16 -3.80 8.06 -5.64
C GLY A 16 -4.94 7.25 -6.28
N PHE A 17 -5.28 7.52 -7.55
CA PHE A 17 -6.19 6.66 -8.31
C PHE A 17 -5.48 5.37 -8.71
N LEU A 18 -6.08 4.23 -8.36
CA LEU A 18 -5.60 2.89 -8.65
C LEU A 18 -6.58 2.18 -9.59
N PHE A 19 -6.07 1.66 -10.70
CA PHE A 19 -6.85 0.96 -11.71
C PHE A 19 -6.35 -0.48 -11.89
N GLN A 20 -7.24 -1.45 -11.73
CA GLN A 20 -6.94 -2.87 -11.93
C GLN A 20 -7.44 -3.32 -13.31
N ALA A 21 -6.55 -3.37 -14.29
CA ALA A 21 -6.91 -3.63 -15.69
C ALA A 21 -7.50 -5.04 -15.93
N ALA A 22 -7.29 -6.00 -15.03
CA ALA A 22 -7.82 -7.35 -15.17
C ALA A 22 -9.32 -7.45 -14.84
N THR A 23 -9.82 -6.62 -13.92
CA THR A 23 -11.23 -6.61 -13.49
C THR A 23 -11.98 -5.38 -14.01
N GLY A 24 -11.25 -4.31 -14.36
CA GLY A 24 -11.82 -3.01 -14.69
C GLY A 24 -12.17 -2.16 -13.46
N GLU A 25 -11.86 -2.64 -12.25
CA GLU A 25 -12.16 -1.94 -11.02
C GLU A 25 -11.21 -0.76 -10.77
N SER A 26 -11.75 0.24 -10.10
CA SER A 26 -11.04 1.48 -9.78
C SER A 26 -11.20 1.80 -8.30
N PHE A 27 -10.10 2.19 -7.67
CA PHE A 27 -10.03 2.53 -6.26
C PHE A 27 -9.37 3.90 -6.10
N THR A 28 -9.67 4.57 -5.00
CA THR A 28 -8.98 5.81 -4.61
C THR A 28 -8.27 5.55 -3.29
N LEU A 29 -6.97 5.81 -3.27
CA LEU A 29 -6.16 5.75 -2.07
C LEU A 29 -6.10 7.13 -1.43
N ASN A 30 -6.08 7.16 -0.10
CA ASN A 30 -5.67 8.35 0.63
C ASN A 30 -4.14 8.53 0.53
N GLU A 31 -3.62 9.61 1.11
CA GLU A 31 -2.19 9.94 1.04
C GLU A 31 -1.30 8.85 1.65
N ILE A 32 -1.70 8.26 2.78
CA ILE A 32 -0.95 7.19 3.46
C ILE A 32 -0.96 5.90 2.61
N GLY A 33 -2.12 5.49 2.11
CA GLY A 33 -2.24 4.30 1.26
C GLY A 33 -1.44 4.44 -0.04
N LYS A 34 -1.44 5.64 -0.63
CA LYS A 34 -0.61 5.97 -1.81
C LYS A 34 0.88 5.87 -1.48
N LEU A 35 1.32 6.43 -0.35
CA LEU A 35 2.70 6.31 0.13
C LEU A 35 3.10 4.84 0.27
N ILE A 36 2.29 4.04 0.97
CA ILE A 36 2.53 2.60 1.18
C ILE A 36 2.67 1.88 -0.16
N VAL A 37 1.71 2.05 -1.08
CA VAL A 37 1.73 1.37 -2.39
C VAL A 37 2.96 1.76 -3.21
N LYS A 38 3.35 3.04 -3.23
CA LYS A 38 4.58 3.50 -3.92
C LYS A 38 5.84 2.87 -3.31
N MET A 39 5.93 2.78 -1.98
CA MET A 39 7.08 2.17 -1.31
C MET A 39 7.15 0.65 -1.54
N LEU A 40 6.01 -0.03 -1.59
CA LEU A 40 5.92 -1.45 -1.95
C LEU A 40 6.42 -1.70 -3.39
N GLN A 41 6.07 -0.83 -4.35
CA GLN A 41 6.62 -0.90 -5.71
C GLN A 41 8.14 -0.70 -5.73
N GLY A 42 8.67 0.12 -4.81
CA GLY A 42 10.10 0.36 -4.59
C GLY A 42 10.84 -0.75 -3.83
N SER A 43 10.19 -1.89 -3.54
CA SER A 43 10.78 -3.00 -2.77
C SER A 43 11.22 -2.64 -1.35
N SER A 44 10.56 -1.65 -0.73
CA SER A 44 10.82 -1.30 0.68
C SER A 44 10.29 -2.39 1.62
N THR A 45 10.95 -2.59 2.77
CA THR A 45 10.49 -3.52 3.80
C THR A 45 9.35 -2.92 4.63
N VAL A 46 8.62 -3.76 5.36
CA VAL A 46 7.54 -3.33 6.26
C VAL A 46 8.05 -2.31 7.26
N GLU A 47 9.21 -2.57 7.86
CA GLU A 47 9.80 -1.71 8.88
C GLU A 47 10.15 -0.32 8.31
N GLN A 48 10.63 -0.27 7.06
CA GLN A 48 10.90 0.99 6.38
C GLN A 48 9.62 1.77 6.10
N ILE A 49 8.55 1.10 5.68
CA ILE A 49 7.26 1.71 5.38
C ILE A 49 6.61 2.25 6.65
N VAL A 50 6.49 1.41 7.68
CA VAL A 50 5.95 1.79 8.99
C VAL A 50 6.74 2.93 9.59
N GLY A 51 8.07 2.86 9.58
CA GLY A 51 8.92 3.93 10.06
C GLY A 51 8.68 5.24 9.32
N LYS A 52 8.50 5.18 8.00
CA LYS A 52 8.20 6.35 7.18
C LYS A 52 6.83 6.97 7.48
N VAL A 53 5.82 6.14 7.72
CA VAL A 53 4.49 6.60 8.14
C VAL A 53 4.54 7.26 9.51
N CYS A 54 5.26 6.67 10.48
CA CYS A 54 5.42 7.26 11.80
C CYS A 54 6.13 8.62 11.74
N GLU A 55 7.17 8.74 10.90
CA GLU A 55 7.91 9.99 10.69
C GLU A 55 7.04 11.10 10.07
N GLU A 56 6.30 10.79 9.00
CA GLU A 56 5.55 11.82 8.25
C GLU A 56 4.22 12.22 8.90
N TYR A 57 3.60 11.32 9.68
CA TYR A 57 2.23 11.50 10.18
C TYR A 57 2.13 11.53 11.72
N ASP A 58 3.27 11.60 12.43
CA ASP A 58 3.36 11.70 13.91
C ASP A 58 2.44 10.68 14.62
N THR A 59 2.59 9.41 14.21
CA THR A 59 1.82 8.28 14.76
C THR A 59 2.75 7.29 15.46
N ASP A 60 2.20 6.51 16.39
CA ASP A 60 2.98 5.50 17.09
C ASP A 60 3.18 4.24 16.23
N PRO A 61 4.32 3.54 16.39
CA PRO A 61 4.63 2.36 15.57
C PRO A 61 3.61 1.24 15.67
N ARG A 62 2.99 1.01 16.84
CA ARG A 62 2.04 -0.10 17.00
C ARG A 62 0.74 0.17 16.24
N THR A 63 0.28 1.41 16.27
CA THR A 63 -0.88 1.83 15.48
C THR A 63 -0.56 1.76 13.99
N ALA A 64 0.60 2.26 13.56
CA ALA A 64 1.00 2.21 12.16
C ALA A 64 1.18 0.77 11.63
N GLU A 65 1.76 -0.14 12.43
CA GLU A 65 1.91 -1.56 12.08
C GLU A 65 0.55 -2.22 11.89
N ARG A 66 -0.36 -2.05 12.86
CA ARG A 66 -1.71 -2.63 12.78
C ARG A 66 -2.48 -2.11 11.57
N ASP A 67 -2.48 -0.80 11.38
CA ASP A 67 -3.22 -0.18 10.28
C ASP A 67 -2.59 -0.54 8.92
N PHE A 68 -1.27 -0.74 8.85
CA PHE A 68 -0.59 -1.30 7.68
C PHE A 68 -1.03 -2.74 7.40
N GLU A 69 -1.05 -3.62 8.40
CA GLU A 69 -1.50 -5.01 8.24
C GLU A 69 -2.96 -5.10 7.76
N ASP A 70 -3.85 -4.26 8.31
CA ASP A 70 -5.25 -4.16 7.88
C ASP A 70 -5.35 -3.68 6.42
N PHE A 71 -4.53 -2.71 6.03
CA PHE A 71 -4.49 -2.22 4.66
C PHE A 71 -3.97 -3.27 3.67
N ILE A 72 -2.89 -3.98 4.02
CA ILE A 72 -2.36 -5.10 3.22
C ILE A 72 -3.41 -6.19 3.04
N THR A 73 -4.17 -6.51 4.08
CA THR A 73 -5.27 -7.48 4.03
C THR A 73 -6.34 -7.05 3.01
N GLN A 74 -6.70 -5.77 2.99
CA GLN A 74 -7.63 -5.24 1.99
C GLN A 74 -7.06 -5.32 0.57
N LEU A 75 -5.80 -4.94 0.35
CA LEU A 75 -5.18 -5.04 -0.97
C LEU A 75 -5.11 -6.49 -1.49
N LYS A 76 -4.83 -7.46 -0.60
CA LYS A 76 -4.88 -8.89 -0.92
C LYS A 76 -6.31 -9.33 -1.27
N HIS A 77 -7.31 -8.90 -0.51
CA HIS A 77 -8.72 -9.22 -0.76
C HIS A 77 -9.19 -8.74 -2.15
N TYR A 78 -8.80 -7.54 -2.57
CA TYR A 78 -9.09 -7.00 -3.91
C TYR A 78 -8.14 -7.50 -5.01
N SER A 79 -7.26 -8.47 -4.72
CA SER A 79 -6.25 -8.97 -5.66
C SER A 79 -5.33 -7.88 -6.25
N ILE A 80 -5.18 -6.77 -5.53
CA ILE A 80 -4.27 -5.66 -5.88
C ILE A 80 -2.84 -6.00 -5.49
N LEU A 81 -2.67 -6.82 -4.45
CA LEU A 81 -1.38 -7.23 -3.90
C LEU A 81 -1.35 -8.75 -3.74
N LYS A 82 -0.19 -9.36 -4.02
CA LYS A 82 0.12 -10.77 -3.75
C LYS A 82 1.17 -10.90 -2.67
#